data_AF-S4PU14-F1
#
_entry.id   AF-S4PU14-F1
#
_cell.length_a   1.000
_cell.length_b   1.000
_cell.length_c   1.000
_cell.angle_alpha   90.00
_cell.angle_beta   90.00
_cell.angle_gamma   90.00
#
_symmetry.space_group_name_H-M   'P 1'
#
loop_
_entity.id
_entity.type
_entity.pdbx_description
1 polymer ?
#
loop_
_entity_poly.entity_id
_entity_poly.type
_entity_poly.pdbx_seq_one_letter_code
_entity_poly.pdbx_strand_id
1 'polypeptide(L)' 'MENVPEMRKYYDLNVFKVISLNTQFLKLFEDVVEQVVIVNITSLCAIKPMGGMAYYCSAKAAREMYFRVLA' A
#
# COMPACT_ATOMS: atom_id res chain seq x y z
N MET A 1 -20.61 16.52 4.13
CA MET A 1 -20.74 15.17 4.72
C MET A 1 -19.71 14.30 4.02
N GLU A 2 -18.77 13.69 4.75
CA GLU A 2 -17.76 12.81 4.13
C GLU A 2 -18.45 11.60 3.47
N ASN A 3 -18.12 11.32 2.22
CA ASN A 3 -18.65 10.19 1.46
C ASN A 3 -17.89 8.92 1.85
N VAL A 4 -18.37 8.23 2.89
CA VAL A 4 -17.76 6.99 3.39
C VAL A 4 -17.58 5.91 2.31
N PRO A 5 -18.56 5.66 1.40
CA PRO A 5 -18.34 4.77 0.26
C PRO A 5 -17.16 5.16 -0.63
N GLU A 6 -16.99 6.44 -0.92
CA GLU A 6 -15.84 6.93 -1.71
C GLU A 6 -14.52 6.75 -0.97
N MET A 7 -14.50 7.02 0.35
CA MET A 7 -13.32 6.75 1.20
C MET A 7 -12.95 5.27 1.15
N ARG A 8 -13.93 4.37 1.32
CA ARG A 8 -13.69 2.92 1.25
C ARG A 8 -13.12 2.52 -0.10
N LYS A 9 -13.67 3.03 -1.21
CA LYS A 9 -13.14 2.79 -2.55
C LYS A 9 -11.70 3.28 -2.70
N TYR A 10 -11.38 4.44 -2.11
CA TYR A 10 -10.04 4.99 -2.12
C TYR A 10 -9.05 4.06 -1.40
N TYR A 11 -9.34 3.65 -0.15
CA TYR A 11 -8.46 2.78 0.62
C TYR A 11 -8.42 1.34 0.10
N ASP A 12 -9.51 0.84 -0.50
CA ASP A 12 -9.51 -0.46 -1.18
C ASP A 12 -8.46 -0.48 -2.30
N LEU A 13 -8.51 0.52 -3.18
CA LEU A 13 -7.52 0.65 -4.26
C LEU A 13 -6.11 0.90 -3.72
N ASN A 14 -6.00 1.80 -2.75
CA ASN A 14 -4.72 2.34 -2.34
C ASN A 14 -4.09 1.63 -1.13
N VAL A 15 -4.71 0.64 -0.51
CA VAL A 15 -4.10 -0.08 0.61
C VAL A 15 -4.34 -1.56 0.42
N PHE A 16 -5.60 -2.00 0.38
CA PHE A 16 -5.92 -3.42 0.37
C PHE A 16 -5.48 -4.12 -0.91
N LYS A 17 -5.68 -3.51 -2.09
CA LYS A 17 -5.20 -4.10 -3.35
C LYS A 17 -3.68 -4.18 -3.43
N VAL A 18 -2.96 -3.23 -2.82
CA VAL A 18 -1.49 -3.27 -2.78
C VAL A 18 -1.00 -4.42 -1.91
N ILE A 19 -1.61 -4.61 -0.74
CA ILE A 19 -1.33 -5.76 0.15
C ILE A 19 -1.62 -7.07 -0.57
N SER A 20 -2.80 -7.16 -1.20
CA SER A 20 -3.21 -8.34 -1.96
C SER A 20 -2.24 -8.64 -3.09
N LEU A 21 -1.85 -7.65 -3.90
CA LEU A 21 -0.90 -7.85 -4.99
C LEU A 21 0.45 -8.36 -4.48
N ASN A 22 1.02 -7.76 -3.44
CA ASN A 22 2.26 -8.24 -2.85
C ASN A 22 2.15 -9.71 -2.42
N THR A 23 1.07 -10.06 -1.74
CA THR A 23 0.82 -11.44 -1.28
C THR A 23 0.69 -12.41 -2.44
N GLN A 24 -0.04 -12.04 -3.49
CA GLN A 24 -0.25 -12.92 -4.65
C GLN A 24 1.03 -13.10 -5.47
N PHE A 25 1.81 -12.04 -5.67
CA PHE A 25 3.08 -12.13 -6.39
C PHE A 25 4.09 -13.00 -5.65
N LEU A 26 4.21 -12.85 -4.33
CA LEU A 26 5.08 -13.72 -3.53
C LEU A 26 4.68 -15.19 -3.69
N LYS A 27 3.40 -15.51 -3.51
CA LYS A 27 2.88 -16.87 -3.70
C LYS A 27 3.05 -17.43 -5.12
N LEU A 28 2.91 -16.58 -6.13
CA LEU A 28 3.02 -17.02 -7.51
C LEU A 28 4.47 -17.36 -7.88
N PHE A 29 5.44 -16.64 -7.31
CA PHE A 29 6.83 -16.73 -7.71
C PHE A 29 7.73 -17.47 -6.71
N GLU A 30 7.26 -17.77 -5.49
CA GLU A 30 8.04 -18.46 -4.44
C GLU A 30 8.57 -19.82 -4.90
N ASP A 31 7.82 -20.54 -5.72
CA ASP A 31 8.20 -21.86 -6.25
C ASP A 31 8.74 -21.80 -7.69
N VAL A 32 8.77 -20.62 -8.32
CA VAL A 32 9.13 -20.45 -9.74
C VAL A 32 10.55 -19.92 -9.91
N VAL A 33 11.00 -19.06 -8.99
CA VAL A 33 12.33 -18.45 -9.03
C VAL A 33 12.98 -18.46 -7.65
N GLU A 34 14.30 -18.59 -7.60
CA GLU A 34 15.05 -18.57 -6.33
C GLU A 34 15.03 -17.20 -5.65
N GLN A 35 14.79 -16.13 -6.41
CA GLN A 35 14.77 -14.76 -5.89
C GLN A 35 13.66 -13.94 -6.55
N VAL A 36 12.84 -13.31 -5.70
CA VAL A 36 11.79 -12.37 -6.11
C VAL A 36 12.13 -10.98 -5.58
N VAL A 37 12.07 -9.96 -6.44
CA VAL A 37 12.24 -8.56 -6.06
C VAL A 37 10.96 -7.80 -6.35
N ILE A 38 10.33 -7.27 -5.30
CA ILE A 38 9.11 -6.45 -5.40
C ILE A 38 9.45 -5.01 -4.99
N VAL A 39 9.29 -4.07 -5.92
CA VAL A 39 9.52 -2.64 -5.68
C VAL A 39 8.18 -1.93 -5.50
N ASN A 40 7.86 -1.55 -4.26
CA ASN A 40 6.66 -0.79 -3.95
C ASN A 40 6.95 0.72 -3.84
N ILE A 41 6.19 1.53 -4.56
CA ILE A 41 6.38 3.00 -4.56
C ILE A 41 5.58 3.67 -3.45
N THR A 42 6.31 4.27 -2.49
CA THR A 42 5.77 5.09 -1.40
C THR A 42 5.84 6.60 -1.72
N SER A 43 5.76 7.46 -0.72
CA SER A 43 5.89 8.92 -0.84
C SER A 43 6.44 9.48 0.48
N LEU A 44 7.06 10.67 0.45
CA LEU A 44 7.39 11.41 1.68
C LEU A 44 6.16 11.62 2.58
N CYS A 45 4.96 11.68 1.98
CA CYS A 45 3.68 11.77 2.69
C CYS A 45 3.36 10.57 3.58
N ALA A 46 4.11 9.47 3.47
CA ALA A 46 3.98 8.32 4.36
C ALA A 46 4.51 8.61 5.78
N ILE A 47 5.45 9.54 5.91
CA ILE A 47 6.14 9.85 7.18
C ILE A 47 6.04 11.33 7.56
N LYS A 48 5.78 12.21 6.60
CA LYS A 48 5.63 13.65 6.82
C LYS A 48 4.23 14.12 6.41
N PRO A 49 3.45 14.72 7.31
CA PRO A 49 2.11 15.20 6.97
C PRO A 49 2.16 16.35 5.98
N MET A 50 1.20 16.37 5.04
CA MET A 50 1.01 17.45 4.08
C MET A 50 -0.45 17.90 4.05
N GLY A 51 -0.69 19.20 4.23
CA GLY A 51 -2.03 19.78 4.33
C GLY A 51 -2.88 19.52 3.09
N GLY A 52 -4.18 19.26 3.28
CA GLY A 52 -5.12 18.95 2.20
C GLY A 52 -5.00 17.54 1.60
N MET A 53 -4.05 16.72 2.09
CA MET A 53 -3.77 15.39 1.53
C MET A 53 -4.06 14.25 2.51
N ALA A 54 -5.10 14.39 3.34
CA ALA A 54 -5.38 13.45 4.43
C ALA A 54 -5.45 11.98 3.98
N TYR A 55 -6.26 11.65 2.97
CA TYR A 55 -6.40 10.26 2.49
C TYR A 55 -5.13 9.74 1.85
N TYR A 56 -4.40 10.60 1.14
CA TYR A 56 -3.15 10.23 0.51
C TYR A 56 -2.06 9.94 1.54
N CYS A 57 -1.89 10.82 2.53
CA CYS A 57 -0.92 10.64 3.60
C CYS A 57 -1.21 9.38 4.41
N SER A 58 -2.46 9.18 4.83
CA SER A 58 -2.85 8.00 5.62
C SER A 58 -2.67 6.69 4.83
N ALA A 59 -3.06 6.64 3.56
CA ALA A 59 -2.87 5.45 2.73
C ALA A 59 -1.39 5.16 2.49
N LYS A 60 -0.56 6.19 2.27
CA LYS A 60 0.90 6.03 2.13
C LYS A 60 1.55 5.59 3.44
N ALA A 61 1.11 6.10 4.58
CA ALA A 61 1.59 5.68 5.90
C ALA A 61 1.26 4.20 6.18
N ALA A 62 0.03 3.78 5.86
CA ALA A 62 -0.37 2.37 5.99
C ALA A 62 0.49 1.44 5.12
N ARG A 63 0.74 1.82 3.87
CA ARG A 63 1.63 1.08 2.96
C ARG A 63 3.07 1.00 3.47
N GLU A 64 3.62 2.12 3.94
CA GLU A 64 5.00 2.19 4.44
C GLU A 64 5.22 1.21 5.58
N MET A 65 4.30 1.19 6.55
CA MET A 65 4.39 0.23 7.66
C MET A 65 4.26 -1.21 7.17
N TYR A 66 3.31 -1.49 6.28
CA TYR A 66 3.15 -2.82 5.70
C TYR A 66 4.42 -3.29 4.97
N PHE A 67 5.03 -2.46 4.13
CA PHE A 67 6.24 -2.83 3.39
C PHE A 67 7.43 -3.12 4.29
N ARG A 68 7.57 -2.37 5.40
CA ARG A 68 8.63 -2.60 6.39
C ARG A 68 8.49 -3.90 7.16
N VAL A 69 7.27 -4.42 7.29
CA VAL A 69 7.01 -5.71 7.95
C VAL A 69 7.08 -6.86 6.95
N LEU A 70 6.75 -6.62 5.68
CA LEU A 70 6.82 -7.62 4.62
C LEU A 70 8.27 -7.99 4.24
N ALA A 71 9.20 -7.04 4.36
CA ALA A 71 10.61 -7.20 4.03
C ALA A 71 11.44 -7.78 5.18
#